data_AF-A0AA43CZI8-F1
#
_entry.id   AF-A0AA43CZI8-F1
#
_cell.length_a   1.000
_cell.length_b   1.000
_cell.length_c   1.000
_cell.angle_alpha   90.00
_cell.angle_beta   90.00
_cell.angle_gamma   90.00
#
_symmetry.space_group_name_H-M   'P 1'
#
loop_
_entity.id
_entity.type
_entity.pdbx_description
1 polymer ?
#
loop_
_entity_poly.entity_id
_entity_poly.type
_entity_poly.pdbx_seq_one_letter_code
_entity_poly.pdbx_strand_id
1 'polypeptide(L)'
;LEEYLLQLVLATRQPEPYGEDLAGWIQYGASPRASIALDRCSRARAWLAGRDYVSPEDIQSLAFDVLRHRVLLTYEAEADGVNVDRLVAELIARVPVP
;
A
#
# COMPACT_ATOMS: atom_id res chain seq x y z
N LEU A 1 -1.37 11.10 -9.06
CA LEU A 1 -0.76 9.74 -9.03
C LEU A 1 0.37 9.64 -8.00
N GLU A 2 1.35 10.54 -8.02
CA GLU A 2 2.36 10.61 -6.95
C GLU A 2 1.71 10.80 -5.57
N GLU A 3 0.65 11.60 -5.49
CA GLU A 3 -0.13 11.73 -4.25
C GLU A 3 -0.78 10.40 -3.84
N TYR A 4 -1.36 9.64 -4.77
CA TYR A 4 -1.98 8.35 -4.48
C TYR A 4 -1.00 7.33 -3.90
N LEU A 5 0.17 7.15 -4.52
CA LEU A 5 1.17 6.20 -4.01
C LEU A 5 1.75 6.66 -2.66
N LEU A 6 1.88 7.98 -2.45
CA LEU A 6 2.28 8.53 -1.15
C LEU A 6 1.22 8.27 -0.10
N GLN A 7 -0.06 8.50 -0.41
CA GLN A 7 -1.17 8.23 0.50
C GLN A 7 -1.26 6.75 0.87
N LEU A 8 -1.07 5.82 -0.08
CA LEU A 8 -1.00 4.39 0.23
C LEU A 8 0.11 4.07 1.24
N VAL A 9 1.31 4.64 1.08
CA VAL A 9 2.42 4.41 2.01
C VAL A 9 2.18 5.10 3.35
N LEU A 10 1.65 6.32 3.35
CA LEU A 10 1.31 7.06 4.57
C LEU A 10 0.19 6.39 5.35
N ALA A 11 -0.79 5.79 4.69
CA ALA A 11 -1.86 5.02 5.33
C ALA A 11 -1.32 3.80 6.09
N THR A 12 -0.15 3.26 5.72
CA THR A 12 0.51 2.22 6.55
C THR A 12 1.14 2.78 7.83
N ARG A 13 1.36 4.09 7.92
CA ARG A 13 2.02 4.76 9.06
C ARG A 13 1.06 5.57 9.92
N GLN A 14 -0.01 6.06 9.32
CA GLN A 14 -1.08 6.85 9.91
C GLN A 14 -2.42 6.29 9.40
N PRO A 15 -2.80 5.08 9.84
CA PRO A 15 -4.01 4.40 9.39
C PRO A 15 -5.31 4.99 9.97
N GLU A 16 -5.25 5.86 10.98
CA GLU A 16 -6.41 6.36 11.72
C GLU A 16 -7.48 7.01 10.83
N PRO A 17 -7.14 7.80 9.79
CA PRO A 17 -8.15 8.35 8.87
C PRO A 17 -8.88 7.28 8.04
N TYR A 18 -8.33 6.06 7.96
CA TYR A 18 -8.80 4.98 7.09
C TYR A 18 -9.50 3.84 7.87
N GLY A 19 -9.50 3.87 9.21
CA GLY A 19 -10.28 2.97 10.06
C GLY A 19 -9.54 2.53 11.32
N GLU A 20 -10.30 2.37 12.42
CA GLU A 20 -9.77 1.90 13.71
C GLU A 20 -9.22 0.47 13.65
N ASP A 21 -9.78 -0.37 12.78
CA ASP A 21 -9.28 -1.72 12.52
C ASP A 21 -7.88 -1.69 11.89
N LEU A 22 -7.67 -0.88 10.85
CA LEU A 22 -6.35 -0.69 10.25
C LEU A 22 -5.34 -0.15 11.28
N ALA A 23 -5.77 0.76 12.15
CA ALA A 23 -4.94 1.27 13.24
C ALA A 23 -4.59 0.18 14.27
N GLY A 24 -5.53 -0.71 14.58
CA GLY A 24 -5.28 -1.87 15.45
C GLY A 24 -4.40 -2.95 14.81
N TRP A 25 -4.35 -3.03 13.48
CA TRP A 25 -3.60 -4.07 12.77
C TRP A 25 -2.12 -3.75 12.58
N ILE A 26 -1.73 -2.48 12.47
CA ILE A 26 -0.37 -2.12 12.08
C ILE A 26 0.49 -1.76 13.30
N GLN A 27 1.54 -2.54 13.54
CA GLN A 27 2.56 -2.22 14.53
C GLN A 27 3.64 -1.28 13.97
N TYR A 28 4.04 -1.49 12.71
CA TYR A 28 5.04 -0.65 12.04
C TYR A 28 4.77 -0.53 10.54
N GLY A 29 4.64 0.71 10.06
CA GLY A 29 4.36 1.02 8.67
C GLY A 29 5.56 0.98 7.73
N ALA A 30 5.26 1.08 6.43
CA ALA A 30 6.28 1.07 5.39
C ALA A 30 7.18 2.33 5.43
N SER A 31 8.45 2.15 5.08
CA SER A 31 9.42 3.25 4.96
C SER A 31 9.26 4.02 3.63
N PRO A 32 9.85 5.22 3.49
CA PRO A 32 9.85 5.96 2.22
C PRO A 32 10.41 5.17 1.02
N ARG A 33 11.17 4.09 1.26
CA ARG A 33 11.62 3.16 0.21
C ARG A 33 10.44 2.46 -0.49
N ALA A 34 9.28 2.34 0.14
CA ALA A 34 8.08 1.80 -0.50
C ALA A 34 7.55 2.75 -1.57
N SER A 35 7.53 4.06 -1.32
CA SER A 35 7.13 5.07 -2.30
C SER A 35 8.02 5.06 -3.54
N ILE A 36 9.35 4.98 -3.34
CA ILE A 36 10.31 4.88 -4.45
C ILE A 36 10.10 3.60 -5.27
N ALA A 37 9.80 2.48 -4.60
CA ALA A 37 9.54 1.21 -5.28
C ALA A 37 8.24 1.27 -6.10
N LEU A 38 7.14 1.79 -5.53
CA LEU A 38 5.87 1.96 -6.24
C LEU A 38 6.01 2.89 -7.45
N ASP A 39 6.68 4.03 -7.32
CA ASP A 39 6.90 4.95 -8.43
C ASP A 39 7.70 4.31 -9.58
N ARG A 40 8.85 3.69 -9.27
CA ARG A 40 9.69 3.06 -10.30
C ARG A 40 9.01 1.88 -10.98
N CYS A 41 8.41 0.99 -10.19
CA CYS A 41 7.78 -0.21 -10.72
C CYS A 41 6.50 0.12 -11.50
N SER A 42 5.70 1.12 -11.08
CA SER A 42 4.49 1.51 -11.80
C SER A 42 4.81 2.12 -13.16
N ARG A 43 5.87 2.94 -13.26
CA ARG A 43 6.38 3.45 -14.55
C ARG A 43 6.88 2.34 -15.45
N ALA A 44 7.66 1.41 -14.91
CA ALA A 44 8.15 0.25 -15.66
C ALA A 44 6.98 -0.61 -16.19
N ARG A 45 5.97 -0.87 -15.35
CA ARG A 45 4.76 -1.61 -15.74
C ARG A 45 3.98 -0.90 -16.84
N ALA A 46 3.72 0.39 -16.71
CA ALA A 46 3.02 1.17 -17.72
C ALA A 46 3.75 1.14 -19.07
N TRP A 47 5.08 1.30 -19.04
CA TRP A 47 5.91 1.24 -20.23
C TRP A 47 5.90 -0.15 -20.90
N LEU A 48 6.00 -1.23 -20.12
CA LEU A 48 5.86 -2.60 -20.62
C LEU A 48 4.47 -2.88 -21.21
N ALA A 49 3.44 -2.15 -20.75
CA ALA A 49 2.08 -2.18 -21.29
C ALA A 49 1.87 -1.24 -22.50
N GLY A 50 2.93 -0.62 -23.02
CA GLY A 50 2.87 0.27 -24.18
C GLY A 50 2.28 1.66 -23.90
N ARG A 51 2.17 2.05 -22.62
CA ARG A 51 1.68 3.37 -22.19
C ARG A 51 2.83 4.27 -21.76
N ASP A 52 2.67 5.56 -22.00
CA ASP A 52 3.60 6.63 -21.58
C ASP A 52 3.17 7.31 -20.28
N TYR A 53 2.05 6.89 -19.69
CA TYR A 53 1.54 7.38 -18.41
C TYR A 53 1.21 6.22 -17.45
N VAL A 54 1.42 6.47 -16.16
CA VAL A 54 1.03 5.56 -15.08
C VAL A 54 -0.47 5.70 -14.84
N SER A 55 -1.16 4.59 -14.56
CA SER A 55 -2.55 4.58 -14.11
C SER A 55 -2.63 4.15 -12.64
N PRO A 56 -3.74 4.43 -11.92
CA PRO A 56 -3.94 3.93 -10.56
C PRO A 56 -3.84 2.41 -10.47
N GLU A 57 -4.33 1.70 -11.49
CA GLU A 57 -4.26 0.23 -11.57
C GLU A 57 -2.82 -0.29 -11.57
N ASP A 58 -1.88 0.43 -12.20
CA ASP A 58 -0.47 0.05 -12.15
C ASP A 58 0.08 0.07 -10.72
N ILE A 59 -0.30 1.08 -9.94
CA ILE A 59 0.13 1.23 -8.55
C ILE A 59 -0.51 0.14 -7.67
N GLN A 60 -1.82 -0.07 -7.82
CA GLN A 60 -2.56 -1.08 -7.05
C GLN A 60 -2.05 -2.50 -7.31
N SER A 61 -1.75 -2.82 -8.58
CA SER A 61 -1.22 -4.13 -8.96
C SER A 61 0.13 -4.47 -8.32
N LEU A 62 0.91 -3.45 -7.96
CA LEU A 62 2.24 -3.57 -7.36
C LEU A 62 2.23 -3.39 -5.83
N ALA A 63 1.11 -2.94 -5.26
CA ALA A 63 1.01 -2.64 -3.84
C ALA A 63 1.31 -3.87 -2.97
N PHE A 64 0.81 -5.05 -3.35
CA PHE A 64 1.09 -6.29 -2.62
C PHE A 64 2.58 -6.65 -2.63
N ASP A 65 3.22 -6.67 -3.81
CA ASP A 65 4.63 -7.04 -3.93
C ASP A 65 5.55 -6.07 -3.17
N VAL A 66 5.20 -4.79 -3.16
CA VAL A 66 5.97 -3.77 -2.45
C VAL A 66 5.73 -3.81 -0.95
N LEU A 67 4.48 -3.94 -0.48
CA LEU A 67 4.12 -3.73 0.93
C LEU A 67 4.20 -4.98 1.81
N ARG A 68 4.06 -6.20 1.26
CA ARG A 68 4.02 -7.47 2.02
C ARG A 68 5.13 -7.65 3.05
N HIS A 69 6.33 -7.19 2.73
CA HIS A 69 7.54 -7.35 3.54
C HIS A 69 7.98 -6.03 4.20
N ARG A 70 7.10 -5.02 4.21
CA ARG A 70 7.42 -3.66 4.67
C ARG A 70 6.49 -3.16 5.75
N VAL A 71 5.49 -3.96 6.13
CA VAL A 71 4.57 -3.65 7.20
C VAL A 71 4.64 -4.77 8.23
N LEU A 72 4.72 -4.40 9.50
CA LEU A 72 4.64 -5.32 10.62
C LEU A 72 3.25 -5.22 11.23
N LEU A 73 2.59 -6.36 11.41
CA LEU A 73 1.30 -6.44 12.07
C LEU A 73 1.47 -6.44 13.59
N THR A 74 0.42 -6.04 14.31
CA THR A 74 0.33 -6.27 15.76
C THR A 74 0.15 -7.75 16.05
N TYR A 75 0.59 -8.18 17.23
CA TYR A 75 0.45 -9.57 17.67
C TYR A 75 -1.03 -9.97 17.74
N GLU A 76 -1.88 -9.06 18.19
CA GLU A 76 -3.33 -9.24 18.27
C GLU A 76 -3.93 -9.48 16.89
N ALA A 77 -3.54 -8.70 15.87
CA ALA A 77 -4.04 -8.88 14.51
C ALA A 77 -3.58 -10.21 13.90
N GLU A 78 -2.32 -10.62 14.13
CA GLU A 78 -1.85 -11.94 13.71
C GLU A 78 -2.63 -13.07 14.39
N ALA A 79 -2.92 -12.94 15.70
CA ALA A 79 -3.71 -13.91 16.46
C ALA A 79 -5.17 -14.01 15.95
N ASP A 80 -5.73 -12.89 15.49
CA ASP A 80 -7.05 -12.82 14.84
C ASP A 80 -7.05 -13.30 13.38
N GLY A 81 -5.91 -13.81 12.89
CA GLY A 81 -5.75 -14.35 11.54
C GLY A 81 -5.67 -13.30 10.44
N VAL A 82 -5.40 -12.04 10.79
CA VAL A 82 -5.09 -10.98 9.81
C VAL A 82 -3.70 -11.27 9.24
N ASN A 83 -3.57 -11.12 7.92
CA ASN A 83 -2.29 -11.19 7.24
C ASN A 83 -2.06 -9.92 6.42
N VAL A 84 -0.81 -9.72 5.97
CA VAL A 84 -0.44 -8.49 5.26
C VAL A 84 -1.16 -8.36 3.92
N ASP A 85 -1.53 -9.45 3.26
CA ASP A 85 -2.32 -9.39 2.03
C ASP A 85 -3.71 -8.81 2.28
N ARG A 86 -4.38 -9.23 3.36
CA ARG A 86 -5.66 -8.65 3.78
C ARG A 86 -5.51 -7.17 4.11
N LEU A 87 -4.46 -6.79 4.84
CA LEU A 87 -4.16 -5.39 5.13
C LEU A 87 -4.00 -4.56 3.84
N VAL A 88 -3.21 -5.04 2.88
CA VAL A 88 -2.97 -4.33 1.62
C VAL A 88 -4.25 -4.19 0.79
N ALA A 89 -5.09 -5.23 0.77
CA ALA A 89 -6.39 -5.17 0.10
C ALA A 89 -7.30 -4.08 0.70
N GLU A 90 -7.37 -3.99 2.04
CA GLU A 90 -8.15 -2.96 2.73
C GLU A 90 -7.58 -1.55 2.48
N LEU A 91 -6.25 -1.40 2.48
CA LEU A 91 -5.61 -0.13 2.13
C LEU A 91 -5.98 0.34 0.72
N ILE A 92 -5.92 -0.56 -0.27
CA ILE A 92 -6.32 -0.23 -1.65
C ILE A 92 -7.80 0.17 -1.72
N ALA A 93 -8.66 -0.49 -0.97
CA ALA A 93 -10.10 -0.24 -0.98
C ALA A 93 -10.48 1.10 -0.33
N ARG A 94 -9.71 1.55 0.68
CA ARG A 94 -10.06 2.73 1.51
C ARG A 94 -9.30 3.99 1.14
N VAL A 95 -8.10 3.88 0.57
CA VAL A 95 -7.35 5.05 0.12
C VAL A 95 -7.93 5.54 -1.20
N PRO A 96 -8.48 6.77 -1.27
CA PRO A 96 -9.16 7.27 -2.45
C PRO A 96 -8.19 7.47 -3.62
N VAL A 97 -8.65 7.12 -4.82
CA VAL A 97 -7.93 7.42 -6.06
C VAL A 97 -8.24 8.87 -6.46
N PRO A 98 -7.22 9.72 -6.71
CA PRO A 98 -7.39 11.11 -7.18
C PRO A 98 -8.00 11.22 -8.58
#